data_AF-A0A840RBG3-F1
#
_entry.id   AF-A0A840RBG3-F1
#
_cell.length_a   1.000
_cell.length_b   1.000
_cell.length_c   1.000
_cell.angle_alpha   90.00
_cell.angle_beta   90.00
_cell.angle_gamma   90.00
#
_symmetry.space_group_name_H-M   'P 1'
#
loop_
_entity.id
_entity.type
_entity.pdbx_description
1 polymer ?
#
loop_
_entity_poly.entity_id
_entity_poly.type
_entity_poly.pdbx_seq_one_letter_code
_entity_poly.pdbx_strand_id
1 'polypeptide(L)' 'MGILDTIGEIAGAVAAVEATEKVDPDAGLLTKGIAAVAGFKGAEKLEEVLEEKKDDAQPDASA' A
#
# COMPACT_ATOMS: atom_id res chain seq x y z
N MET A 1 -12.38 -10.37 -8.94
CA MET A 1 -12.63 -9.26 -8.01
C MET A 1 -13.99 -8.66 -8.33
N GLY A 2 -15.01 -8.97 -7.55
CA GLY A 2 -16.38 -8.47 -7.76
C GLY A 2 -16.68 -7.25 -6.89
N ILE A 3 -17.67 -6.45 -7.27
CA ILE A 3 -18.11 -5.25 -6.53
C ILE A 3 -18.38 -5.48 -5.03
N LEU A 4 -18.87 -6.66 -4.65
CA LEU A 4 -19.11 -7.01 -3.23
C LEU A 4 -17.80 -7.21 -2.45
N ASP A 5 -16.77 -7.73 -3.11
CA ASP A 5 -15.44 -7.94 -2.56
C ASP A 5 -14.75 -6.59 -2.33
N THR A 6 -14.86 -5.68 -3.31
CA THR A 6 -14.36 -4.30 -3.20
C THR A 6 -15.08 -3.51 -2.10
N ILE A 7 -16.40 -3.67 -1.96
CA ILE A 7 -17.14 -3.03 -0.86
C ILE A 7 -16.74 -3.62 0.50
N GLY A 8 -16.52 -4.94 0.58
CA GLY A 8 -16.04 -5.61 1.79
C GLY A 8 -14.64 -5.16 2.20
N GLU A 9 -13.74 -4.97 1.24
CA GLU A 9 -12.38 -4.48 1.47
C GLU A 9 -12.37 -3.02 1.92
N ILE A 10 -13.18 -2.16 1.30
CA ILE A 10 -13.35 -0.76 1.73
C ILE A 10 -13.94 -0.69 3.14
N ALA A 11 -14.98 -1.47 3.43
CA ALA A 11 -15.59 -1.50 4.76
C ALA A 11 -14.63 -2.05 5.82
N GLY A 12 -13.87 -3.09 5.49
CA GLY A 12 -12.83 -3.66 6.36
C GLY A 12 -11.67 -2.70 6.60
N ALA A 13 -11.22 -1.98 5.57
CA ALA A 13 -10.18 -0.97 5.67
C ALA A 13 -10.65 0.20 6.54
N VAL A 14 -11.88 0.70 6.36
CA VAL A 14 -12.44 1.77 7.20
C VAL A 14 -12.59 1.31 8.65
N ALA A 15 -13.06 0.08 8.89
CA ALA A 15 -13.18 -0.48 10.23
C ALA A 15 -11.81 -0.67 10.92
N ALA A 16 -10.80 -1.15 10.19
CA ALA A 16 -9.43 -1.27 10.70
C ALA A 16 -8.80 0.10 10.96
N VAL A 17 -9.06 1.08 10.09
CA VAL A 17 -8.66 2.48 10.23
C VAL A 17 -9.30 3.10 11.47
N GLU A 18 -10.58 2.85 11.73
CA GLU A 18 -11.31 3.30 12.91
C GLU A 18 -10.83 2.61 14.20
N ALA A 19 -10.55 1.30 14.13
CA ALA A 19 -10.00 0.55 15.25
C ALA A 19 -8.57 1.01 15.61
N THR A 20 -7.78 1.37 14.61
CA THR A 20 -6.43 1.92 14.80
C THR A 20 -6.49 3.36 15.31
N GLU A 21 -7.44 4.18 14.85
CA GLU A 21 -7.72 5.52 15.40
C GLU A 21 -8.17 5.47 16.86
N LYS A 22 -8.86 4.41 17.27
CA LYS A 22 -9.21 4.19 18.69
C LYS A 22 -8.01 3.79 19.55
N VAL A 23 -6.97 3.21 18.95
CA VAL A 23 -5.72 2.85 19.64
C VAL A 23 -4.73 4.02 19.67
N ASP A 24 -4.75 4.88 18.65
CA ASP A 24 -3.94 6.10 18.58
C ASP A 24 -4.72 7.25 17.91
N PRO A 25 -5.41 8.10 18.69
CA PRO A 25 -6.23 9.20 18.17
C PRO A 25 -5.42 10.40 17.66
N ASP A 26 -4.11 10.46 17.93
CA ASP A 26 -3.20 11.48 17.39
C ASP A 26 -2.79 11.16 15.94
N ALA A 27 -3.02 9.94 15.46
CA ALA A 27 -2.88 9.54 14.05
C ALA A 27 -4.06 10.00 13.16
N GLY A 28 -4.61 11.18 13.43
CA GLY A 28 -5.78 11.71 12.73
C GLY A 28 -5.60 11.83 11.21
N LEU A 29 -6.70 12.17 10.50
CA LEU A 29 -6.79 12.33 9.03
C LEU A 29 -5.58 12.99 8.35
N LEU A 30 -4.88 13.91 9.01
CA LEU A 30 -3.65 14.54 8.51
C LEU A 30 -2.45 13.58 8.50
N THR A 31 -2.22 12.83 9.58
CA THR A 31 -1.17 11.79 9.64
C THR A 31 -1.50 10.65 8.69
N LYS A 32 -2.77 10.23 8.60
CA LYS A 32 -3.24 9.27 7.58
C LYS A 32 -3.07 9.80 6.16
N GLY A 33 -3.37 11.07 5.92
CA GLY A 33 -3.18 11.70 4.61
C GLY A 33 -1.71 11.80 4.22
N ILE A 34 -0.83 12.17 5.14
CA ILE A 34 0.61 12.21 4.92
C ILE A 34 1.17 10.78 4.75
N ALA A 35 0.74 9.82 5.56
CA ALA A 35 1.15 8.42 5.45
C ALA A 35 0.63 7.75 4.17
N ALA A 36 -0.57 8.10 3.70
CA ALA A 36 -1.10 7.63 2.43
C ALA A 36 -0.33 8.23 1.25
N VAL A 37 -0.01 9.52 1.28
CA VAL A 37 0.79 10.18 0.23
C VAL A 37 2.24 9.68 0.23
N ALA A 38 2.85 9.54 1.40
CA ALA A 38 4.20 8.99 1.54
C ALA A 38 4.25 7.49 1.22
N GLY A 39 3.20 6.74 1.57
CA GLY A 39 3.03 5.33 1.22
C GLY A 39 2.82 5.13 -0.27
N PHE A 40 2.05 5.99 -0.94
CA PHE A 40 1.89 5.98 -2.40
C PHE A 40 3.21 6.27 -3.10
N LYS A 41 3.93 7.31 -2.67
CA LYS A 41 5.23 7.69 -3.24
C LYS A 41 6.34 6.68 -2.91
N GLY A 42 6.27 6.06 -1.75
CA GLY A 42 7.17 5.00 -1.31
C GLY A 42 6.91 3.69 -2.05
N ALA A 43 5.65 3.36 -2.32
CA ALA A 43 5.26 2.22 -3.15
C ALA A 43 5.72 2.41 -4.60
N GLU A 44 5.50 3.59 -5.20
CA GLU A 44 6.02 3.91 -6.54
C GLU A 44 7.55 3.73 -6.61
N LYS A 45 8.28 4.30 -5.65
CA LYS A 45 9.75 4.17 -5.62
C LYS A 45 10.22 2.75 -5.34
N LEU A 46 9.48 1.99 -4.54
CA LEU A 46 9.77 0.59 -4.27
C LEU A 46 9.50 -0.28 -5.50
N GLU A 47 8.43 0.01 -6.24
CA GLU A 47 8.07 -0.67 -7.48
C GLU A 47 9.08 -0.39 -8.58
N GLU A 48 9.53 0.87 -8.72
CA GLU A 48 10.59 1.29 -9.65
C GLU A 48 11.93 0.58 -9.36
N VAL A 49 12.34 0.53 -8.09
CA VAL A 49 13.56 -0.22 -7.66
C VAL A 49 13.40 -1.73 -7.81
N LEU A 50 12.18 -2.26 -7.64
CA LEU A 50 11.89 -3.68 -7.80
C LEU A 50 11.85 -4.08 -9.29
N GLU A 51 11.35 -3.22 -10.17
CA GLU A 51 11.44 -3.36 -11.62
C GLU A 51 12.90 -3.30 -12.09
N GLU A 52 13.67 -2.29 -11.66
CA GLU A 52 15.11 -2.22 -11.97
C GLU A 52 15.86 -3.47 -11.51
N LYS A 53 15.56 -3.99 -10.30
CA LYS A 53 16.17 -5.23 -9.80
C LYS A 53 15.68 -6.49 -10.53
N LYS A 54 14.48 -6.50 -11.09
CA LYS A 54 13.98 -7.63 -11.90
C LYS A 54 14.61 -7.64 -13.28
N ASP A 55 14.83 -6.47 -13.87
CA ASP A 55 15.58 -6.32 -15.12
C ASP A 55 17.06 -6.73 -14.94
N ASP A 56 17.68 -6.38 -13.80
CA ASP A 56 19.06 -6.77 -13.47
C ASP A 56 19.19 -8.24 -13.01
N ALA A 57 18.07 -8.91 -12.69
CA ALA A 57 18.02 -10.31 -12.25
C ALA A 57 17.75 -11.33 -13.37
N GLN A 58 17.88 -10.94 -14.64
CA GLN A 58 18.10 -11.92 -15.72
C GLN A 58 19.59 -12.04 -16.08
N PRO A 59 20.39 -12.85 -15.37
CA PRO A 59 21.42 -13.63 -16.01
C PRO A 59 20.80 -14.96 -16.48
N ASP A 60 20.81 -15.14 -17.80
CA ASP A 60 20.91 -16.42 -18.51
C ASP A 60 19.97 -17.56 -18.10
N ALA A 61 18.78 -17.55 -18.68
CA ALA A 61 18.15 -18.78 -19.16
C ALA A 61 18.43 -18.92 -20.66
N SER A 62 19.61 -19.39 -21.06
CA SER A 62 19.89 -19.88 -22.43
C SER A 62 21.17 -20.72 -22.52
N ALA A 63 21.00 -21.89 -23.15
CA ALA A 63 21.99 -22.83 -23.70
C ALA A 63 22.58 -23.91 -22.75
#